data_AF-A0A8T2T4V7-F1
#
_entry.id   AF-A0A8T2T4V7-F1
#
_cell.length_a   1.000
_cell.length_b   1.000
_cell.length_c   1.000
_cell.angle_alpha   90.00
_cell.angle_beta   90.00
_cell.angle_gamma   90.00
#
_symmetry.space_group_name_H-M   'P 1'
#
loop_
_entity.id
_entity.type
_entity.pdbx_description
1 polymer ?
#
loop_
_entity_poly.entity_id
_entity_poly.type
_entity_poly.pdbx_seq_one_letter_code
_entity_poly.pdbx_strand_id
1 'polypeptide(L)'
;MTATSSHLHLPTRASSYVVRTLSMTLAGAYPRTPTHTPRETCYVADKGLPMYKYSGYQPVVHKWDDYPVLKSIVDAVHLALPSDKFNSVLINRYKSGNDYAAWHADDEKLYGPTPTIASVTLGTEREFLIRRKGNKSPQINSNTHKPAVADKQNINNAFDVLITNSAQQTCKPKRKSCDVLTVGKPSGELYSFMLKHGSLFVMKGYTQRDWEHCVPKRKRASGLRINLTFRYINHER
;
A
#
# COMPACT_ATOMS: atom_id res chain seq x y z
N MET A 1 -18.69 27.15 8.52
CA MET A 1 -18.26 26.13 9.49
C MET A 1 -16.83 25.74 9.16
N THR A 2 -15.94 25.95 10.11
CA THR A 2 -14.47 25.88 10.00
C THR A 2 -13.98 24.44 9.87
N ALA A 3 -13.40 24.08 8.73
CA ALA A 3 -12.73 22.80 8.53
C ALA A 3 -11.23 22.95 8.84
N THR A 4 -10.81 22.43 9.99
CA THR A 4 -9.41 22.32 10.40
C THR A 4 -8.74 21.20 9.59
N SER A 5 -7.83 21.58 8.70
CA SER A 5 -7.00 20.66 7.90
C SER A 5 -5.95 19.99 8.81
N SER A 6 -6.16 18.72 9.14
CA SER A 6 -5.22 17.93 9.91
C SER A 6 -4.28 17.17 8.99
N HIS A 7 -3.16 17.79 8.64
CA HIS A 7 -2.06 17.20 7.89
C HIS A 7 -1.32 16.14 8.72
N LEU A 8 -1.09 14.96 8.15
CA LEU A 8 -0.15 14.00 8.73
C LEU A 8 1.29 14.50 8.54
N HIS A 9 1.81 15.18 9.55
CA HIS A 9 3.23 15.55 9.65
C HIS A 9 4.00 14.41 10.29
N LEU A 10 4.66 13.56 9.49
CA LEU A 10 5.75 12.71 9.98
C LEU A 10 7.07 13.45 9.72
N PRO A 11 7.78 13.95 10.75
CA PRO A 11 9.04 14.66 10.56
C PRO A 11 10.05 13.79 9.79
N THR A 12 10.81 14.38 8.88
CA THR A 12 11.81 13.68 8.04
C THR A 12 12.87 12.93 8.87
N ARG A 13 13.21 13.42 10.07
CA ARG A 13 14.03 12.71 11.08
C ARG A 13 13.28 11.59 11.81
N ALA A 14 11.97 11.78 12.05
CA ALA A 14 11.13 10.75 12.64
C ALA A 14 10.92 9.58 11.67
N SER A 15 10.96 9.81 10.36
CA SER A 15 10.62 8.77 9.39
C SER A 15 11.77 7.78 9.10
N SER A 16 13.03 8.22 9.13
CA SER A 16 14.17 7.30 9.13
C SER A 16 14.27 6.53 10.46
N TYR A 17 13.93 7.17 11.57
CA TYR A 17 13.79 6.51 12.88
C TYR A 17 12.68 5.47 12.86
N VAL A 18 11.49 5.77 12.34
CA VAL A 18 10.37 4.82 12.23
C VAL A 18 10.76 3.63 11.35
N VAL A 19 11.42 3.86 10.20
CA VAL A 19 11.91 2.78 9.35
C VAL A 19 12.95 1.92 10.08
N ARG A 20 13.88 2.53 10.82
CA ARG A 20 14.91 1.82 11.58
C ARG A 20 14.30 1.03 12.74
N THR A 21 13.44 1.66 13.54
CA THR A 21 12.74 1.05 14.68
C THR A 21 11.87 -0.10 14.21
N LEU A 22 11.01 0.10 13.19
CA LEU A 22 10.24 -0.99 12.59
C LEU A 22 11.16 -2.11 12.08
N SER A 23 12.23 -1.78 11.36
CA SER A 23 13.15 -2.79 10.86
C SER A 23 13.86 -3.57 11.97
N MET A 24 14.16 -2.94 13.11
CA MET A 24 14.81 -3.58 14.25
C MET A 24 13.82 -4.43 15.05
N THR A 25 12.66 -3.89 15.40
CA THR A 25 11.63 -4.60 16.16
C THR A 25 11.06 -5.79 15.38
N LEU A 26 10.94 -5.65 14.05
CA LEU A 26 10.42 -6.72 13.20
C LEU A 26 11.48 -7.79 12.86
N ALA A 27 12.79 -7.52 13.07
CA ALA A 27 13.85 -8.48 12.76
C ALA A 27 13.70 -9.81 13.52
N GLY A 28 13.13 -9.79 14.73
CA GLY A 28 12.81 -10.99 15.52
C GLY A 28 11.49 -11.66 15.14
N ALA A 29 10.60 -10.94 14.43
CA ALA A 29 9.29 -11.42 14.01
C ALA A 29 9.29 -12.03 12.61
N TYR A 30 10.31 -11.74 11.80
CA TYR A 30 10.46 -12.35 10.49
C TYR A 30 10.90 -13.81 10.62
N PRO A 31 10.24 -14.75 9.92
CA PRO A 31 10.64 -16.16 9.93
C PRO A 31 12.10 -16.29 9.51
N ARG A 32 12.91 -17.04 10.28
CA ARG A 32 14.29 -17.38 9.90
C ARG A 32 14.35 -18.49 8.85
N THR A 33 13.24 -19.19 8.62
CA THR A 33 13.07 -20.21 7.60
C THR A 33 12.76 -19.57 6.24
N PRO A 34 13.02 -20.25 5.10
CA PRO A 34 12.69 -19.70 3.79
C PRO A 34 11.18 -19.41 3.72
N THR A 35 10.82 -18.14 3.72
CA THR A 35 9.44 -17.72 3.46
C THR A 35 9.12 -18.03 2.01
N HIS A 36 7.91 -18.54 1.73
CA HIS A 36 7.45 -18.76 0.35
C HIS A 36 7.39 -17.43 -0.45
N THR A 37 7.38 -16.29 0.24
CA THR A 37 7.42 -14.96 -0.36
C THR A 37 8.86 -14.42 -0.46
N PRO A 38 9.20 -13.72 -1.55
CA PRO A 38 10.52 -13.12 -1.80
C PRO A 38 10.69 -11.79 -1.03
N ARG A 39 10.01 -11.65 0.11
CA ARG A 39 9.99 -10.50 0.99
C ARG A 39 9.63 -10.97 2.38
N GLU A 40 10.07 -10.21 3.37
CA GLU A 40 9.77 -10.47 4.77
C GLU A 40 8.39 -9.91 5.13
N THR A 41 7.61 -10.65 5.91
CA THR A 41 6.26 -10.25 6.32
C THR A 41 6.04 -10.42 7.80
N CYS A 42 5.35 -9.48 8.42
CA CYS A 42 4.86 -9.57 9.79
C CYS A 42 3.40 -9.13 9.82
N TYR A 43 2.58 -9.86 10.57
CA TYR A 43 1.14 -9.61 10.64
C TYR A 43 0.74 -9.24 12.06
N VAL A 44 0.08 -8.09 12.21
CA VAL A 44 -0.39 -7.55 13.48
C VAL A 44 -1.89 -7.36 13.37
N ALA A 45 -2.65 -7.82 14.36
CA ALA A 45 -4.11 -7.71 14.33
C ALA A 45 -4.71 -7.68 15.73
N ASP A 46 -5.96 -7.22 15.83
CA ASP A 46 -6.74 -7.25 17.07
C ASP A 46 -6.95 -8.69 17.57
N LYS A 47 -7.10 -8.82 18.89
CA LYS A 47 -7.35 -10.12 19.54
C LYS A 47 -8.73 -10.65 19.16
N GLY A 48 -8.83 -11.97 18.96
CA GLY A 48 -10.12 -12.64 18.73
C GLY A 48 -10.64 -12.53 17.30
N LEU A 49 -9.80 -12.08 16.37
CA LEU A 49 -10.12 -12.09 14.94
C LEU A 49 -10.10 -13.52 14.38
N PRO A 50 -10.94 -13.80 13.35
CA PRO A 50 -10.92 -15.09 12.67
C PRO A 50 -9.54 -15.34 12.06
N MET A 51 -9.17 -16.61 11.96
CA MET A 51 -7.83 -16.98 11.54
C MET A 51 -7.56 -16.54 10.10
N TYR A 52 -6.62 -15.61 9.93
CA TYR A 52 -6.17 -15.14 8.63
C TYR A 52 -5.37 -16.24 7.92
N LYS A 53 -5.84 -16.66 6.74
CA LYS A 53 -5.13 -17.59 5.85
C LYS A 53 -4.93 -16.90 4.50
N TYR A 54 -3.70 -16.87 4.03
CA TYR A 54 -3.36 -16.34 2.71
C TYR A 54 -2.59 -17.39 1.90
N SER A 55 -3.10 -17.79 0.74
CA SER A 55 -2.43 -18.77 -0.14
C SER A 55 -1.97 -20.05 0.58
N GLY A 56 -2.77 -20.54 1.54
CA GLY A 56 -2.43 -21.71 2.37
C GLY A 56 -1.48 -21.45 3.54
N TYR A 57 -0.84 -20.27 3.59
CA TYR A 57 0.02 -19.83 4.67
C TYR A 57 -0.80 -19.18 5.81
N GLN A 58 -0.43 -19.53 7.04
CA GLN A 58 -0.96 -18.93 8.26
C GLN A 58 0.17 -18.12 8.91
N PRO A 59 0.11 -16.78 8.88
CA PRO A 59 1.10 -15.98 9.58
C PRO A 59 0.92 -16.09 11.09
N VAL A 60 2.03 -15.96 11.81
CA VAL A 60 1.99 -15.67 13.24
C VAL A 60 1.35 -14.30 13.44
N VAL A 61 0.29 -14.25 14.25
CA VAL A 61 -0.41 -13.01 14.58
C VAL A 61 0.26 -12.38 15.79
N HIS A 62 0.75 -11.16 15.64
CA HIS A 62 1.33 -10.37 16.72
C HIS A 62 0.34 -9.33 17.27
N LYS A 63 0.61 -8.81 18.46
CA LYS A 63 -0.22 -7.79 19.12
C LYS A 63 0.29 -6.40 18.76
N TRP A 64 -0.61 -5.42 18.75
CA TRP A 64 -0.24 -4.02 18.55
C TRP A 64 0.76 -3.51 19.59
N ASP A 65 0.65 -3.96 20.84
CA ASP A 65 1.53 -3.59 21.95
C ASP A 65 3.00 -4.01 21.72
N ASP A 66 3.24 -5.04 20.90
CA ASP A 66 4.59 -5.49 20.54
C ASP A 66 5.29 -4.47 19.63
N TYR A 67 4.53 -3.57 18.99
CA TYR A 67 5.02 -2.57 18.04
C TYR A 67 4.43 -1.17 18.31
N PRO A 68 4.83 -0.48 19.40
CA PRO A 68 4.28 0.82 19.78
C PRO A 68 4.39 1.90 18.68
N VAL A 69 5.40 1.78 17.82
CA VAL A 69 5.61 2.68 16.67
C VAL A 69 4.47 2.61 15.63
N LEU A 70 3.72 1.51 15.57
CA LEU A 70 2.56 1.40 14.67
C LEU A 70 1.40 2.28 15.13
N LYS A 71 1.29 2.58 16.42
CA LYS A 71 0.18 3.36 16.98
C LYS A 71 0.06 4.74 16.33
N SER A 72 1.17 5.47 16.23
CA SER A 72 1.17 6.80 15.61
C SER A 72 0.85 6.75 14.11
N ILE A 73 1.17 5.63 13.42
CA ILE A 73 0.83 5.43 12.01
C ILE A 73 -0.66 5.07 11.85
N VAL A 74 -1.21 4.26 12.74
CA VAL A 74 -2.64 3.93 12.74
C VAL A 74 -3.47 5.18 13.02
N ASP A 75 -3.11 5.96 14.04
CA ASP A 75 -3.78 7.22 14.39
C ASP A 75 -3.78 8.19 13.20
N ALA A 76 -2.65 8.28 12.52
CA ALA A 76 -2.47 9.05 11.31
C ALA A 76 -3.35 8.59 10.13
N VAL A 77 -3.47 7.27 9.94
CA VAL A 77 -4.34 6.69 8.90
C VAL A 77 -5.82 6.95 9.23
N HIS A 78 -6.24 6.76 10.48
CA HIS A 78 -7.61 7.08 10.91
C HIS A 78 -7.92 8.57 10.80
N LEU A 79 -6.95 9.45 11.03
CA LEU A 79 -7.12 10.89 10.82
C LEU A 79 -7.33 11.24 9.34
N ALA A 80 -6.64 10.54 8.43
CA ALA A 80 -6.80 10.71 6.99
C ALA A 80 -8.07 10.04 6.43
N LEU A 81 -8.55 8.98 7.08
CA LEU A 81 -9.69 8.16 6.67
C LEU A 81 -10.66 7.98 7.86
N PRO A 82 -11.34 9.05 8.31
CA PRO A 82 -12.12 9.04 9.55
C PRO A 82 -13.36 8.15 9.51
N SER A 83 -13.85 7.79 8.32
CA SER A 83 -14.99 6.91 8.13
C SER A 83 -14.61 5.44 8.00
N ASP A 84 -13.32 5.12 7.83
CA ASP A 84 -12.82 3.76 7.68
C ASP A 84 -12.22 3.27 9.00
N LYS A 85 -12.33 1.97 9.24
CA LYS A 85 -11.75 1.30 10.40
C LYS A 85 -10.67 0.34 9.94
N PHE A 86 -9.66 0.12 10.76
CA PHE A 86 -8.62 -0.87 10.52
C PHE A 86 -8.30 -1.61 11.82
N ASN A 87 -8.35 -2.93 11.80
CA ASN A 87 -8.06 -3.80 12.96
C ASN A 87 -6.94 -4.81 12.66
N SER A 88 -6.31 -4.70 11.49
CA SER A 88 -5.17 -5.51 11.10
C SER A 88 -4.23 -4.75 10.18
N VAL A 89 -2.95 -5.13 10.21
CA VAL A 89 -1.92 -4.63 9.30
C VAL A 89 -0.98 -5.75 8.88
N LEU A 90 -0.78 -5.87 7.57
CA LEU A 90 0.30 -6.67 7.00
C LEU A 90 1.49 -5.78 6.68
N ILE A 91 2.59 -6.03 7.37
CA ILE A 91 3.86 -5.33 7.18
C ILE A 91 4.69 -6.11 6.19
N ASN A 92 5.10 -5.47 5.10
CA ASN A 92 5.96 -6.05 4.08
C ASN A 92 7.30 -5.31 4.07
N ARG A 93 8.40 -6.03 4.28
CA ARG A 93 9.76 -5.50 4.24
C ARG A 93 10.50 -6.00 3.01
N TYR A 94 10.89 -5.05 2.17
CA TYR A 94 11.69 -5.25 0.97
C TYR A 94 13.11 -4.76 1.26
N LYS A 95 14.05 -5.69 1.42
CA LYS A 95 15.47 -5.44 1.68
C LYS A 95 16.13 -4.73 0.52
N SER A 96 15.71 -5.07 -0.70
CA SER A 96 16.27 -4.54 -1.93
C SER A 96 15.27 -4.60 -3.09
N GLY A 97 15.74 -4.17 -4.25
CA GLY A 97 15.07 -4.26 -5.53
C GLY A 97 14.81 -5.67 -6.04
N ASN A 98 15.46 -6.68 -5.44
CA ASN A 98 15.24 -8.08 -5.78
C ASN A 98 13.99 -8.65 -5.11
N ASP A 99 13.54 -8.02 -4.03
CA ASP A 99 12.33 -8.39 -3.29
C ASP A 99 11.10 -7.83 -4.02
N TYR A 100 10.02 -8.61 -4.04
CA TYR A 100 8.84 -8.26 -4.83
C TYR A 100 7.53 -8.79 -4.21
N ALA A 101 6.42 -8.26 -4.68
CA ALA A 101 5.11 -8.89 -4.52
C ALA A 101 4.60 -9.21 -5.92
N ALA A 102 4.27 -10.48 -6.17
CA ALA A 102 3.69 -10.91 -7.44
C ALA A 102 2.30 -10.30 -7.65
N TRP A 103 1.73 -10.45 -8.85
CA TRP A 103 0.35 -10.07 -9.12
C TRP A 103 -0.60 -10.83 -8.19
N HIS A 104 -1.42 -10.08 -7.45
CA HIS A 104 -2.44 -10.60 -6.54
C HIS A 104 -3.54 -9.57 -6.32
N ALA A 105 -4.64 -9.98 -5.71
CA ALA A 105 -5.61 -9.09 -5.12
C ALA A 105 -5.80 -9.48 -3.65
N ASP A 106 -6.22 -8.52 -2.84
CA ASP A 106 -6.56 -8.74 -1.44
C ASP A 106 -8.06 -9.10 -1.35
N ASP A 107 -8.42 -10.28 -1.87
CA ASP A 107 -9.81 -10.75 -2.02
C ASP A 107 -10.20 -11.89 -1.05
N GLU A 108 -9.49 -11.99 0.08
CA GLU A 108 -9.83 -12.92 1.13
C GLU A 108 -11.23 -12.61 1.71
N LYS A 109 -12.05 -13.66 1.85
CA LYS A 109 -13.47 -13.56 2.25
C LYS A 109 -13.71 -12.76 3.52
N LEU A 110 -12.76 -12.80 4.45
CA LEU A 110 -12.81 -12.12 5.75
C LEU A 110 -12.76 -10.58 5.66
N TYR A 111 -12.32 -10.02 4.52
CA TYR A 111 -12.34 -8.58 4.27
C TYR A 111 -13.69 -8.09 3.70
N GLY A 112 -14.59 -8.99 3.35
CA GLY A 112 -15.87 -8.65 2.71
C GLY A 112 -15.73 -8.33 1.21
N PRO A 113 -16.85 -7.97 0.54
CA PRO A 113 -16.90 -7.85 -0.92
C PRO A 113 -16.29 -6.54 -1.46
N THR A 114 -16.20 -5.50 -0.64
CA THR A 114 -15.71 -4.17 -1.03
C THR A 114 -14.82 -3.58 0.07
N PRO A 115 -13.67 -4.21 0.36
CA PRO A 115 -12.83 -3.76 1.45
C PRO A 115 -12.19 -2.41 1.16
N THR A 116 -12.06 -1.58 2.19
CA THR A 116 -11.09 -0.48 2.20
C THR A 116 -9.73 -1.01 2.61
N ILE A 117 -8.71 -0.73 1.79
CA ILE A 117 -7.32 -1.08 2.06
C ILE A 117 -6.49 0.19 2.01
N ALA A 118 -5.80 0.50 3.11
CA ALA A 118 -4.90 1.63 3.20
C ALA A 118 -3.45 1.14 3.24
N SER A 119 -2.64 1.60 2.28
CA SER A 119 -1.24 1.19 2.12
C SER A 119 -0.31 2.37 2.38
N VAL A 120 0.47 2.33 3.46
CA VAL A 120 1.48 3.34 3.79
C VAL A 120 2.86 2.85 3.39
N THR A 121 3.56 3.64 2.57
CA THR A 121 4.94 3.34 2.13
C THR A 121 5.97 4.16 2.91
N LEU A 122 6.96 3.49 3.47
CA LEU A 122 8.10 4.09 4.16
C LEU A 122 9.42 3.57 3.55
N GLY A 123 10.45 4.41 3.57
CA GLY A 123 11.76 4.12 2.97
C GLY A 123 11.80 4.34 1.45
N THR A 124 12.51 3.47 0.74
CA THR A 124 12.78 3.60 -0.71
C THR A 124 11.51 3.52 -1.55
N GLU A 125 11.37 4.43 -2.51
CA GLU A 125 10.24 4.45 -3.44
C GLU A 125 10.23 3.25 -4.39
N ARG A 126 9.03 2.77 -4.72
CA ARG A 126 8.84 1.65 -5.65
C ARG A 126 7.59 1.87 -6.48
N GLU A 127 7.63 1.38 -7.72
CA GLU A 127 6.42 1.27 -8.52
C GLU A 127 5.47 0.26 -7.89
N PHE A 128 4.20 0.65 -7.84
CA PHE A 128 3.06 -0.18 -7.56
C PHE A 128 2.24 -0.25 -8.84
N LEU A 129 2.11 -1.46 -9.38
CA LEU A 129 1.44 -1.67 -10.65
C LEU A 129 0.05 -2.26 -10.39
N ILE A 130 -0.95 -1.82 -11.14
CA ILE A 130 -2.33 -2.32 -11.10
C ILE A 130 -2.76 -2.70 -12.51
N ARG A 131 -3.41 -3.84 -12.68
CA ARG A 131 -4.02 -4.27 -13.95
C ARG A 131 -5.35 -4.98 -13.73
N ARG A 132 -6.22 -4.98 -14.73
CA ARG A 132 -7.52 -5.65 -14.64
C ARG A 132 -7.33 -7.17 -14.62
N LYS A 133 -8.08 -7.88 -13.77
CA LYS A 133 -8.11 -9.36 -13.78
C LYS A 133 -8.64 -9.84 -15.13
N GLY A 134 -8.09 -10.94 -15.64
CA GLY A 134 -8.50 -11.55 -16.92
C GLY A 134 -7.81 -11.01 -18.17
N ASN A 135 -7.08 -9.89 -18.07
CA ASN A 135 -6.12 -9.53 -19.12
C ASN A 135 -4.88 -10.41 -18.94
N LYS A 136 -4.74 -11.45 -19.77
CA LYS A 136 -3.44 -12.12 -19.97
C LYS A 136 -2.47 -11.03 -20.41
N SER A 137 -1.63 -10.56 -19.51
CA SER A 137 -0.66 -9.51 -19.82
C SER A 137 0.17 -9.94 -21.04
N PRO A 138 0.35 -9.08 -22.05
CA PRO A 138 1.37 -9.31 -23.06
C PRO A 138 2.71 -9.48 -22.33
N GLN A 139 3.44 -10.54 -22.66
CA GLN A 139 4.85 -10.66 -22.30
C GLN A 139 5.53 -9.36 -22.72
N ILE A 140 6.08 -8.60 -21.76
CA ILE A 140 6.82 -7.37 -22.05
C ILE A 140 8.13 -7.81 -22.70
N ASN A 141 8.10 -8.02 -24.02
CA ASN A 141 9.28 -8.05 -24.85
C ASN A 141 9.67 -6.60 -25.10
N SER A 142 10.87 -6.23 -24.67
CA SER A 142 11.49 -4.95 -24.98
C SER A 142 11.67 -4.83 -26.49
N ASN A 143 10.72 -4.23 -27.20
CA ASN A 143 10.94 -3.35 -28.34
C ASN A 143 9.63 -2.76 -28.93
N THR A 144 9.72 -1.46 -29.22
CA THR A 144 8.99 -0.64 -30.20
C THR A 144 7.50 -0.26 -30.03
N HIS A 145 7.33 1.07 -30.10
CA HIS A 145 6.27 1.92 -30.66
C HIS A 145 4.91 2.16 -29.94
N LYS A 146 4.63 3.48 -29.78
CA LYS A 146 3.38 4.18 -29.37
C LYS A 146 2.13 3.57 -30.01
N PRO A 147 0.98 3.59 -29.31
CA PRO A 147 -0.15 4.38 -29.86
C PRO A 147 -1.18 4.97 -28.86
N ALA A 148 -1.95 5.92 -29.42
CA ALA A 148 -3.34 6.38 -29.20
C ALA A 148 -3.88 6.78 -27.80
N VAL A 149 -4.56 7.93 -27.80
CA VAL A 149 -5.19 8.64 -26.67
C VAL A 149 -6.61 8.10 -26.47
N ALA A 150 -6.95 7.67 -25.25
CA ALA A 150 -8.30 7.31 -24.84
C ALA A 150 -8.81 8.22 -23.70
N ASP A 151 -10.13 8.38 -23.69
CA ASP A 151 -10.90 9.47 -23.09
C ASP A 151 -10.91 9.49 -21.54
N LYS A 152 -10.84 10.69 -20.95
CA LYS A 152 -10.54 10.95 -19.53
C LYS A 152 -11.75 10.84 -18.58
N GLN A 153 -12.96 10.59 -19.08
CA GLN A 153 -14.18 10.73 -18.27
C GLN A 153 -14.59 9.49 -17.45
N ASN A 154 -14.06 8.30 -17.73
CA ASN A 154 -14.56 7.05 -17.14
C ASN A 154 -13.77 6.53 -15.91
N ILE A 155 -12.74 7.26 -15.47
CA ILE A 155 -11.82 6.85 -14.39
C ILE A 155 -12.26 7.31 -13.00
N ASN A 156 -13.17 8.29 -12.93
CA ASN A 156 -13.52 8.96 -11.66
C ASN A 156 -14.50 8.16 -10.77
N ASN A 157 -15.11 7.08 -11.28
CA ASN A 157 -16.06 6.27 -10.50
C ASN A 157 -15.50 4.93 -9.99
N ALA A 158 -14.27 4.55 -10.38
CA ALA A 158 -13.69 3.23 -10.06
C ALA A 158 -12.52 3.28 -9.05
N PHE A 159 -11.97 4.47 -8.79
CA PHE A 159 -10.76 4.65 -8.01
C PHE A 159 -10.88 5.88 -7.12
N ASP A 160 -11.37 5.72 -5.89
CA ASP A 160 -11.08 6.67 -4.80
C ASP A 160 -9.63 6.46 -4.33
N VAL A 161 -8.68 6.70 -5.23
CA VAL A 161 -7.25 6.61 -4.97
C VAL A 161 -6.81 7.93 -4.35
N LEU A 162 -6.92 8.03 -3.02
CA LEU A 162 -6.30 9.12 -2.28
C LEU A 162 -4.78 8.84 -2.21
N ILE A 163 -3.98 9.68 -2.89
CA ILE A 163 -2.53 9.69 -2.74
C ILE A 163 -2.11 11.02 -2.14
N THR A 164 -1.62 11.02 -0.90
CA THR A 164 -1.02 12.22 -0.31
C THR A 164 0.50 12.10 -0.36
N ASN A 165 1.18 12.91 -1.18
CA ASN A 165 2.63 13.06 -1.18
C ASN A 165 3.03 14.31 -0.37
N SER A 166 3.91 14.18 0.63
CA SER A 166 4.31 15.30 1.51
C SER A 166 5.40 16.23 0.95
N ALA A 167 5.67 16.22 -0.36
CA ALA A 167 6.72 17.06 -0.95
C ALA A 167 6.15 18.36 -1.55
N GLN A 168 6.12 19.44 -0.77
CA GLN A 168 6.07 20.80 -1.32
C GLN A 168 7.37 21.54 -0.98
N GLN A 169 8.24 21.70 -1.98
CA GLN A 169 9.28 22.72 -1.96
C GLN A 169 8.66 24.01 -2.56
N THR A 170 8.39 24.97 -1.68
CA THR A 170 8.28 26.43 -1.90
C THR A 170 7.70 26.94 -3.23
N CYS A 171 6.43 27.35 -3.25
CA CYS A 171 5.97 28.63 -3.85
C CYS A 171 4.46 28.88 -3.62
N LYS A 172 4.19 30.09 -3.11
CA LYS A 172 2.96 30.93 -2.92
C LYS A 172 1.52 30.35 -3.13
N PRO A 173 0.53 30.89 -2.38
CA PRO A 173 -0.73 30.22 -2.11
C PRO A 173 -1.74 30.43 -3.24
N LYS A 174 -2.11 29.35 -3.93
CA LYS A 174 -3.37 29.26 -4.66
C LYS A 174 -4.01 27.92 -4.35
N ARG A 175 -5.20 27.99 -3.74
CA ARG A 175 -6.23 26.96 -3.54
C ARG A 175 -5.84 25.58 -4.10
N LYS A 176 -5.40 24.66 -3.24
CA LYS A 176 -5.07 23.28 -3.64
C LYS A 176 -6.12 22.32 -3.07
N SER A 177 -6.97 21.83 -3.97
CA SER A 177 -7.65 20.55 -3.81
C SER A 177 -6.61 19.44 -3.69
N CYS A 178 -6.97 18.32 -3.06
CA CYS A 178 -6.20 17.08 -3.04
C CYS A 178 -5.52 16.85 -4.39
N ASP A 179 -4.19 16.86 -4.43
CA ASP A 179 -3.43 16.65 -5.66
C ASP A 179 -3.60 15.18 -6.08
N VAL A 180 -4.59 14.92 -6.93
CA VAL A 180 -4.78 13.64 -7.64
C VAL A 180 -3.57 13.46 -8.55
N LEU A 181 -2.64 12.58 -8.17
CA LEU A 181 -1.49 12.25 -9.01
C LEU A 181 -1.97 11.60 -10.31
N THR A 182 -1.62 12.27 -11.41
CA THR A 182 -1.91 11.88 -12.79
C THR A 182 -1.65 10.39 -13.04
N VAL A 183 -2.72 9.69 -13.39
CA VAL A 183 -2.74 8.33 -13.93
C VAL A 183 -1.70 8.23 -15.06
N GLY A 184 -0.74 7.31 -14.91
CA GLY A 184 0.27 7.04 -15.94
C GLY A 184 -0.37 6.60 -17.26
N LYS A 185 0.33 6.86 -18.39
CA LYS A 185 -0.13 6.51 -19.74
C LYS A 185 -0.61 5.04 -19.82
N PRO A 186 -1.84 4.77 -20.27
CA PRO A 186 -2.30 3.39 -20.42
C PRO A 186 -1.63 2.76 -21.66
N SER A 187 -0.80 1.76 -21.44
CA SER A 187 -0.52 0.74 -22.45
C SER A 187 -1.25 -0.53 -22.01
N GLY A 188 -2.50 -0.70 -22.45
CA GLY A 188 -3.35 -1.85 -22.11
C GLY A 188 -3.63 -2.01 -20.62
N GLU A 189 -4.63 -1.31 -20.07
CA GLU A 189 -5.17 -1.39 -18.70
C GLU A 189 -4.15 -1.63 -17.55
N LEU A 190 -2.88 -1.23 -17.73
CA LEU A 190 -1.82 -1.27 -16.75
C LEU A 190 -1.58 0.14 -16.25
N TYR A 191 -1.75 0.33 -14.95
CA TYR A 191 -1.48 1.58 -14.25
C TYR A 191 -0.23 1.41 -13.38
N SER A 192 0.66 2.41 -13.43
CA SER A 192 1.86 2.46 -12.59
C SER A 192 1.78 3.67 -11.67
N PHE A 193 1.97 3.43 -10.37
CA PHE A 193 2.01 4.45 -9.34
C PHE A 193 3.38 4.41 -8.66
N MET A 194 4.12 5.51 -8.68
CA MET A 194 5.37 5.61 -7.92
C MET A 194 5.06 5.97 -6.47
N LEU A 195 5.13 4.97 -5.58
CA LEU A 195 4.86 5.17 -4.15
C LEU A 195 6.14 5.61 -3.45
N LYS A 196 6.16 6.89 -3.07
CA LYS A 196 7.27 7.53 -2.37
C LYS A 196 7.21 7.28 -0.88
N HIS A 197 8.31 7.59 -0.21
CA HIS A 197 8.35 7.71 1.24
C HIS A 197 7.21 8.59 1.77
N GLY A 198 6.44 8.08 2.73
CA GLY A 198 5.30 8.78 3.35
C GLY A 198 4.00 8.73 2.54
N SER A 199 3.97 8.04 1.39
CA SER A 199 2.74 7.92 0.59
C SER A 199 1.70 7.07 1.34
N LEU A 200 0.49 7.58 1.44
CA LEU A 200 -0.72 6.80 1.71
C LEU A 200 -1.39 6.50 0.36
N PHE A 201 -1.63 5.23 0.06
CA PHE A 201 -2.34 4.76 -1.14
C PHE A 201 -3.56 3.96 -0.72
N VAL A 202 -4.74 4.33 -1.22
CA VAL A 202 -6.01 3.74 -0.79
C VAL A 202 -6.67 2.98 -1.94
N MET A 203 -7.07 1.74 -1.69
CA MET A 203 -7.87 0.92 -2.60
C MET A 203 -9.24 0.66 -1.95
N LYS A 204 -10.33 0.94 -2.66
CA LYS A 204 -11.70 0.85 -2.14
C LYS A 204 -12.65 0.23 -3.17
N GLY A 205 -13.88 -0.05 -2.74
CA GLY A 205 -14.95 -0.54 -3.60
C GLY A 205 -14.60 -1.89 -4.22
N TYR A 206 -14.82 -2.04 -5.53
CA TYR A 206 -14.59 -3.28 -6.25
C TYR A 206 -13.15 -3.49 -6.72
N THR A 207 -12.19 -2.68 -6.24
CA THR A 207 -10.79 -2.78 -6.67
C THR A 207 -10.24 -4.20 -6.53
N GLN A 208 -10.42 -4.83 -5.38
CA GLN A 208 -9.90 -6.19 -5.14
C GLN A 208 -10.66 -7.27 -5.90
N ARG A 209 -11.89 -6.99 -6.37
CA ARG A 209 -12.66 -7.90 -7.22
C ARG A 209 -12.16 -7.86 -8.65
N ASP A 210 -12.00 -6.66 -9.21
CA ASP A 210 -11.82 -6.44 -10.65
C ASP A 210 -10.35 -6.26 -11.07
N TRP A 211 -9.47 -5.96 -10.11
CA TRP A 211 -8.06 -5.63 -10.36
C TRP A 211 -7.12 -6.49 -9.54
N GLU A 212 -5.92 -6.69 -10.07
CA GLU A 212 -4.78 -7.24 -9.35
C GLU A 212 -3.62 -6.25 -9.39
N HIS A 213 -2.76 -6.34 -8.39
CA HIS A 213 -1.67 -5.41 -8.17
C HIS A 213 -0.36 -6.12 -7.81
N CYS A 214 0.77 -5.46 -8.07
CA CYS A 214 2.09 -6.01 -7.75
C CYS A 214 3.11 -4.92 -7.40
N VAL A 215 4.20 -5.34 -6.77
CA VAL A 215 5.41 -4.54 -6.58
C VAL A 215 6.54 -5.28 -7.28
N PRO A 216 6.93 -4.89 -8.51
CA PRO A 216 7.85 -5.65 -9.34
C PRO A 216 9.31 -5.53 -8.86
N LYS A 217 10.16 -6.48 -9.27
CA LYS A 217 11.61 -6.37 -9.08
C LYS A 217 12.17 -5.15 -9.82
N ARG A 218 13.10 -4.43 -9.19
CA ARG A 218 13.75 -3.23 -9.73
C ARG A 218 15.21 -3.20 -9.31
N LYS A 219 16.14 -3.64 -10.18
CA LYS A 219 17.59 -3.69 -9.88
C LYS A 219 18.17 -2.38 -9.33
N ARG A 220 17.62 -1.23 -9.73
CA ARG A 220 18.07 0.11 -9.30
C ARG A 220 17.55 0.54 -7.92
N ALA A 221 16.57 -0.15 -7.34
CA ALA A 221 16.06 0.17 -6.01
C ALA A 221 16.92 -0.53 -4.94
N SER A 222 17.99 0.11 -4.49
CA SER A 222 18.96 -0.52 -3.57
C SER A 222 18.61 -0.38 -2.09
N GLY A 223 17.68 0.51 -1.72
CA GLY A 223 17.36 0.78 -0.33
C GLY A 223 16.16 0.00 0.24
N LEU A 224 16.07 0.02 1.57
CA LEU A 224 15.02 -0.63 2.35
C LEU A 224 13.66 0.05 2.12
N ARG A 225 12.63 -0.73 1.82
CA ARG A 225 11.23 -0.28 1.80
C ARG A 225 10.40 -1.08 2.80
N ILE A 226 9.57 -0.39 3.56
CA ILE A 226 8.53 -0.98 4.41
C ILE A 226 7.17 -0.53 3.88
N ASN A 227 6.26 -1.47 3.67
CA ASN A 227 4.88 -1.20 3.31
C ASN A 227 3.94 -1.72 4.39
N LEU A 228 3.08 -0.86 4.91
CA LEU A 228 2.08 -1.19 5.92
C LEU A 228 0.71 -1.23 5.23
N THR A 229 0.10 -2.40 5.17
CA THR A 229 -1.19 -2.62 4.47
C THR A 229 -2.27 -2.85 5.51
N PHE A 230 -3.01 -1.79 5.84
CA PHE A 230 -4.09 -1.79 6.82
C PHE A 230 -5.38 -2.29 6.21
N ARG A 231 -6.07 -3.17 6.93
CA ARG A 231 -7.33 -3.79 6.50
C ARG A 231 -8.27 -3.94 7.70
N TYR A 232 -9.56 -4.00 7.40
CA TYR A 232 -10.59 -4.36 8.36
C TYR A 232 -11.03 -5.80 8.12
N ILE A 233 -10.96 -6.61 9.17
CA ILE A 233 -11.50 -7.96 9.20
C ILE A 233 -12.85 -7.91 9.89
N ASN A 234 -13.87 -8.44 9.22
CA ASN A 234 -15.20 -8.53 9.81
C ASN A 234 -15.26 -9.69 10.82
N HIS A 235 -15.73 -9.42 12.04
CA HIS A 235 -15.89 -10.43 13.10
C HIS A 235 -17.15 -11.29 12.93
N GLU A 236 -18.11 -10.87 12.09
CA GLU A 236 -19.48 -11.42 12.06
C GLU A 236 -19.71 -12.50 10.99
N ARG A 237 -18.67 -13.19 10.49
CA ARG A 237 -18.84 -14.27 9.50
C ARG A 237 -17.94 -15.46 9.74
#